data_AF-A0A0B5ATT6-F1
#
_entry.id   AF-A0A0B5ATT6-F1
#
_cell.length_a   1.000
_cell.length_b   1.000
_cell.length_c   1.000
_cell.angle_alpha   90.00
_cell.angle_beta   90.00
_cell.angle_gamma   90.00
#
_symmetry.space_group_name_H-M   'P 1'
#
loop_
_entity.id
_entity.type
_entity.pdbx_description
1 polymer ?
#
loop_
_entity_poly.entity_id
_entity_poly.type
_entity_poly.pdbx_seq_one_letter_code
_entity_poly.pdbx_strand_id
1 'polypeptide(L)'
;MNKITIFYGSKREFNKILPDKYSTLTELVYKIDQDNKGIVINLNDQKEDNENKERIFVENFIAESGEYAGVREHVIVNFSNFLNKFNSNNVYLHNPPLQISEQIQKLNIDVETISQNYASLTLEDLKEINYNYDSEIIGQEHVKYELLQSLYPLTLPSREKPVIILLYGSSGIGKTETAKYLAEVVGETLFRKQFSMF
;
A
#
# COMPACT_ATOMS: atom_id res chain seq x y z
N MET A 1 -22.68 -7.00 -0.84
CA MET A 1 -21.36 -6.78 -0.22
C MET A 1 -21.40 -7.42 1.14
N ASN A 2 -20.66 -8.50 1.32
CA ASN A 2 -20.75 -9.30 2.55
C ASN A 2 -19.53 -9.08 3.44
N LYS A 3 -18.34 -8.84 2.87
CA LYS A 3 -17.11 -8.62 3.64
C LYS A 3 -16.15 -7.66 2.94
N ILE A 4 -15.59 -6.71 3.70
CA ILE A 4 -14.53 -5.81 3.24
C ILE A 4 -13.27 -6.03 4.08
N THR A 5 -12.14 -6.23 3.44
CA THR A 5 -10.83 -6.36 4.08
C THR A 5 -9.92 -5.21 3.62
N ILE A 6 -9.45 -4.42 4.57
CA ILE A 6 -8.41 -3.41 4.35
C ILE A 6 -7.09 -4.00 4.83
N PHE A 7 -6.10 -4.06 3.95
CA PHE A 7 -4.76 -4.57 4.26
C PHE A 7 -3.73 -3.45 4.18
N TYR A 8 -3.01 -3.21 5.28
CA TYR A 8 -1.87 -2.29 5.35
C TYR A 8 -0.56 -3.07 5.39
N GLY A 9 0.27 -2.96 4.36
CA GLY A 9 1.53 -3.68 4.30
C GLY A 9 2.14 -3.77 2.90
N SER A 10 3.14 -4.64 2.76
CA SER A 10 3.80 -4.90 1.48
C SER A 10 2.88 -5.62 0.49
N LYS A 11 3.10 -5.39 -0.81
CA LYS A 11 2.38 -6.12 -1.87
C LYS A 11 2.60 -7.63 -1.78
N ARG A 12 3.79 -8.06 -1.34
CA ARG A 12 4.12 -9.48 -1.20
C ARG A 12 3.21 -10.18 -0.20
N GLU A 13 3.02 -9.59 0.98
CA GLU A 13 2.13 -10.15 2.00
C GLU A 13 0.66 -10.02 1.60
N PHE A 14 0.27 -8.90 0.97
CA PHE A 14 -1.08 -8.73 0.44
C PHE A 14 -1.46 -9.84 -0.56
N ASN A 15 -0.56 -10.19 -1.48
CA ASN A 15 -0.82 -11.24 -2.47
C ASN A 15 -1.12 -12.61 -1.85
N LYS A 16 -0.70 -12.88 -0.60
CA LYS A 16 -0.96 -14.17 0.07
C LYS A 16 -2.41 -14.33 0.53
N ILE A 17 -3.14 -13.23 0.70
CA ILE A 17 -4.54 -13.25 1.14
C ILE A 17 -5.53 -13.13 -0.03
N LEU A 18 -5.03 -12.99 -1.27
CA LEU A 18 -5.86 -12.81 -2.44
C LEU A 18 -6.46 -14.14 -2.94
N PRO A 19 -7.69 -14.12 -3.45
CA PRO A 19 -8.30 -15.27 -4.11
C PRO A 19 -7.73 -15.49 -5.53
N ASP A 20 -7.94 -16.68 -6.10
CA ASP A 20 -7.42 -17.05 -7.43
C ASP A 20 -8.06 -16.26 -8.60
N LYS A 21 -9.32 -15.82 -8.43
CA LYS A 21 -10.06 -15.06 -9.45
C LYS A 21 -10.63 -13.79 -8.85
N TYR A 22 -10.31 -12.65 -9.46
CA TYR A 22 -10.76 -11.34 -9.02
C TYR A 22 -10.85 -10.35 -10.18
N SER A 23 -11.51 -9.22 -9.95
CA SER A 23 -11.48 -8.06 -10.83
C SER A 23 -10.83 -6.88 -10.11
N THR A 24 -10.00 -6.15 -10.84
CA THR A 24 -9.24 -5.01 -10.31
C THR A 24 -10.04 -3.70 -10.36
N LEU A 25 -9.61 -2.69 -9.61
CA LEU A 25 -10.22 -1.35 -9.62
C LEU A 25 -10.23 -0.75 -11.01
N THR A 26 -9.10 -0.81 -11.71
CA THR A 26 -8.92 -0.24 -13.04
C THR A 26 -9.83 -0.92 -14.06
N GLU A 27 -9.94 -2.25 -14.02
CA GLU A 27 -10.85 -3.02 -14.89
C GLU A 27 -12.31 -2.65 -14.68
N LEU A 28 -12.76 -2.56 -13.42
CA LEU A 28 -14.15 -2.24 -13.12
C LEU A 28 -14.50 -0.80 -13.46
N VAL A 29 -13.61 0.16 -13.18
CA VAL A 29 -13.80 1.55 -13.59
C VAL A 29 -13.93 1.64 -15.11
N TYR A 30 -13.07 0.93 -15.86
CA TYR A 30 -13.14 0.91 -17.31
C TYR A 30 -14.45 0.31 -17.83
N LYS A 31 -14.89 -0.84 -17.30
CA LYS A 31 -16.16 -1.48 -17.67
C LYS A 31 -17.36 -0.57 -17.40
N ILE A 32 -17.43 0.01 -16.20
CA ILE A 32 -18.51 0.92 -15.80
C ILE A 32 -18.52 2.18 -16.69
N ASP A 33 -17.36 2.74 -17.01
CA ASP A 33 -17.27 3.91 -17.90
C ASP A 33 -17.69 3.58 -19.34
N GLN A 34 -17.41 2.38 -19.85
CA GLN A 34 -17.89 1.92 -21.16
C GLN A 34 -19.41 1.78 -21.18
N ASP A 35 -19.98 1.15 -20.16
CA ASP A 35 -21.44 0.97 -20.05
C ASP A 35 -22.17 2.32 -19.97
N ASN A 36 -21.57 3.30 -19.30
CA ASN A 36 -22.13 4.66 -19.22
C ASN A 36 -22.01 5.44 -20.53
N LYS A 37 -20.97 5.20 -21.35
CA LYS A 37 -20.81 5.82 -22.68
C LYS A 37 -21.74 5.26 -23.74
N GLY A 38 -22.35 4.09 -23.53
CA GLY A 38 -23.46 3.61 -24.35
C GLY A 38 -24.74 4.45 -24.19
N ILE A 39 -24.81 5.30 -23.15
CA ILE A 39 -25.94 6.18 -22.81
C ILE A 39 -25.71 7.58 -23.40
N VAL A 40 -25.23 7.68 -24.64
CA VAL A 40 -25.28 8.94 -25.38
C VAL A 40 -26.64 9.05 -26.04
N ILE A 41 -27.62 9.50 -25.24
CA ILE A 41 -28.72 10.39 -25.61
C ILE A 41 -29.33 10.14 -27.01
N ASN A 42 -30.28 9.21 -27.10
CA ASN A 42 -31.36 9.32 -28.09
C ASN A 42 -32.28 10.46 -27.63
N LEU A 43 -32.16 11.61 -28.28
CA LEU A 43 -32.79 12.88 -27.89
C LEU A 43 -34.21 13.06 -28.45
N ASN A 44 -34.95 11.98 -28.68
CA ASN A 44 -36.33 12.06 -29.17
C ASN A 44 -37.23 11.17 -28.33
N ASP A 45 -38.15 11.81 -27.61
CA ASP A 45 -39.46 11.31 -27.18
C ASP A 45 -39.54 9.85 -26.75
N GLN A 46 -39.51 9.61 -25.44
CA GLN A 46 -40.63 9.02 -24.70
C GLN A 46 -40.25 8.77 -23.23
N LYS A 47 -41.28 8.78 -22.38
CA LYS A 47 -41.22 8.28 -20.99
C LYS A 47 -40.86 6.78 -21.01
N GLU A 48 -40.46 6.26 -19.84
CA GLU A 48 -40.17 4.83 -19.55
C GLU A 48 -38.71 4.48 -19.90
N ASP A 49 -37.86 3.90 -19.05
CA ASP A 49 -38.07 3.09 -17.85
C ASP A 49 -36.93 3.31 -16.84
N ASN A 50 -37.26 3.30 -15.55
CA ASN A 50 -36.32 2.89 -14.50
C ASN A 50 -36.07 1.38 -14.66
N GLU A 51 -35.45 0.97 -15.76
CA GLU A 51 -35.00 -0.40 -15.92
C GLU A 51 -33.96 -0.67 -14.84
N ASN A 52 -34.28 -1.64 -13.98
CA ASN A 52 -33.36 -2.33 -13.10
C ASN A 52 -32.20 -2.88 -13.95
N LYS A 53 -31.19 -2.05 -14.25
CA LYS A 53 -29.95 -2.54 -14.81
C LYS A 53 -29.39 -3.53 -13.81
N GLU A 54 -29.30 -4.79 -14.22
CA GLU A 54 -28.68 -5.84 -13.42
C GLU A 54 -27.29 -5.36 -13.01
N ARG A 55 -27.09 -5.19 -11.71
CA ARG A 55 -25.79 -4.76 -11.18
C ARG A 55 -24.76 -5.80 -11.58
N ILE A 56 -23.64 -5.34 -12.14
CA ILE A 56 -22.51 -6.20 -12.47
C ILE A 56 -22.16 -7.02 -11.24
N PHE A 57 -22.15 -8.34 -11.37
CA PHE A 57 -21.76 -9.22 -10.28
C PHE A 57 -20.25 -9.51 -10.37
N VAL A 58 -19.54 -9.21 -9.29
CA VAL A 58 -18.08 -9.37 -9.17
C VAL A 58 -17.80 -10.17 -7.91
N GLU A 59 -17.42 -11.44 -8.05
CA GLU A 59 -17.22 -12.31 -6.88
C GLU A 59 -16.18 -11.73 -5.90
N ASN A 60 -14.98 -11.41 -6.40
CA ASN A 60 -13.89 -10.81 -5.63
C ASN A 60 -13.42 -9.52 -6.29
N PHE A 61 -13.49 -8.42 -5.55
CA PHE A 61 -13.02 -7.12 -5.99
C PHE A 61 -11.73 -6.75 -5.26
N ILE A 62 -10.72 -6.31 -6.00
CA ILE A 62 -9.42 -5.91 -5.45
C ILE A 62 -9.05 -4.52 -5.93
N ALA A 63 -8.60 -3.68 -5.01
CA ALA A 63 -7.94 -2.42 -5.35
C ALA A 63 -6.51 -2.45 -4.79
N GLU A 64 -5.52 -2.60 -5.67
CA GLU A 64 -4.11 -2.52 -5.28
C GLU A 64 -3.67 -1.08 -5.03
N SER A 65 -2.65 -0.89 -4.18
CA SER A 65 -2.16 0.45 -3.82
C SER A 65 -1.74 1.32 -5.02
N GLY A 66 -1.24 0.70 -6.09
CA GLY A 66 -0.84 1.42 -7.31
C GLY A 66 -2.01 1.84 -8.20
N GLU A 67 -3.16 1.18 -8.10
CA GLU A 67 -4.31 1.42 -8.98
C GLU A 67 -5.06 2.70 -8.64
N TYR A 68 -5.03 3.14 -7.38
CA TYR A 68 -5.69 4.37 -6.96
C TYR A 68 -5.17 5.60 -7.72
N ALA A 69 -3.89 5.60 -8.12
CA ALA A 69 -3.31 6.68 -8.92
C ALA A 69 -3.74 6.62 -10.41
N GLY A 70 -4.21 5.48 -10.88
CA GLY A 70 -4.64 5.27 -12.27
C GLY A 70 -6.10 5.66 -12.53
N VAL A 71 -6.90 5.84 -11.48
CA VAL A 71 -8.30 6.24 -11.59
C VAL A 71 -8.47 7.75 -11.47
N ARG A 72 -9.58 8.26 -12.01
CA ARG A 72 -9.92 9.68 -11.89
C ARG A 72 -10.29 10.01 -10.45
N GLU A 73 -9.95 11.22 -10.00
CA GLU A 73 -10.21 11.72 -8.64
C GLU A 73 -11.65 11.49 -8.15
N HIS A 74 -12.63 11.67 -9.03
CA HIS A 74 -14.05 11.49 -8.67
C HIS A 74 -14.38 10.06 -8.18
N VAL A 75 -13.61 9.04 -8.57
CA VAL A 75 -13.75 7.65 -8.11
C VAL A 75 -13.24 7.53 -6.67
N ILE A 76 -12.15 8.21 -6.32
CA ILE A 76 -11.57 8.22 -4.98
C ILE A 76 -12.49 8.98 -4.00
N VAL A 77 -12.96 10.16 -4.42
CA VAL A 77 -13.85 11.01 -3.60
C VAL A 77 -15.20 10.35 -3.35
N ASN A 78 -15.73 9.58 -4.30
CA ASN A 78 -17.03 8.91 -4.21
C ASN A 78 -16.91 7.39 -4.22
N PHE A 79 -15.92 6.85 -3.51
CA PHE A 79 -15.59 5.43 -3.58
C PHE A 79 -16.73 4.54 -3.08
N SER A 80 -17.45 4.94 -2.03
CA SER A 80 -18.64 4.23 -1.56
C SER A 80 -19.73 4.12 -2.63
N ASN A 81 -19.98 5.21 -3.37
CA ASN A 81 -20.94 5.21 -4.48
C ASN A 81 -20.45 4.36 -5.65
N PHE A 82 -19.15 4.34 -5.91
CA PHE A 82 -18.56 3.44 -6.90
C PHE A 82 -18.79 1.97 -6.54
N LEU A 83 -18.57 1.59 -5.28
CA LEU A 83 -18.84 0.24 -4.79
C LEU A 83 -20.31 -0.16 -4.94
N ASN A 84 -21.25 0.79 -4.79
CA ASN A 84 -22.68 0.52 -4.97
C ASN A 84 -23.11 0.24 -6.41
N LYS A 85 -22.25 0.52 -7.42
CA LYS A 85 -22.56 0.27 -8.83
C LYS A 85 -22.47 -1.22 -9.21
N PHE A 86 -21.86 -2.05 -8.39
CA PHE A 86 -21.71 -3.49 -8.62
C PHE A 86 -21.99 -4.27 -7.33
N ASN A 87 -22.36 -5.53 -7.48
CA ASN A 87 -22.50 -6.42 -6.34
C ASN A 87 -21.21 -7.23 -6.20
N SER A 88 -20.55 -7.11 -5.04
CA SER A 88 -19.42 -7.97 -4.71
C SER A 88 -19.65 -8.79 -3.44
N ASN A 89 -19.06 -9.98 -3.41
CA ASN A 89 -19.07 -10.82 -2.20
C ASN A 89 -17.93 -10.39 -1.28
N ASN A 90 -16.71 -10.32 -1.83
CA ASN A 90 -15.49 -9.97 -1.09
C ASN A 90 -14.80 -8.76 -1.71
N VAL A 91 -14.37 -7.82 -0.87
CA VAL A 91 -13.59 -6.63 -1.26
C VAL A 91 -12.26 -6.63 -0.53
N TYR A 92 -11.16 -6.45 -1.26
CA TYR A 92 -9.81 -6.33 -0.72
C TYR A 92 -9.19 -4.98 -1.13
N LEU A 93 -8.83 -4.16 -0.16
CA LEU A 93 -8.22 -2.84 -0.38
C LEU A 93 -6.80 -2.84 0.17
N HIS A 94 -5.80 -2.60 -0.69
CA HIS A 94 -4.39 -2.61 -0.30
C HIS A 94 -3.83 -1.21 -0.15
N ASN A 95 -3.40 -0.84 1.06
CA ASN A 95 -2.94 0.51 1.39
C ASN A 95 -3.82 1.61 0.78
N PRO A 96 -5.15 1.60 1.00
CA PRO A 96 -6.04 2.61 0.42
C PRO A 96 -5.66 4.02 0.89
N PRO A 97 -5.89 5.05 0.06
CA PRO A 97 -5.88 6.44 0.50
C PRO A 97 -6.75 6.62 1.75
N LEU A 98 -6.33 7.51 2.65
CA LEU A 98 -7.05 7.77 3.90
C LEU A 98 -8.54 8.09 3.67
N GLN A 99 -8.83 8.86 2.62
CA GLN A 99 -10.19 9.20 2.23
C GLN A 99 -11.05 7.97 1.90
N ILE A 100 -10.46 6.95 1.27
CA ILE A 100 -11.16 5.70 0.96
C ILE A 100 -11.39 4.90 2.23
N SER A 101 -10.36 4.71 3.06
CA SER A 101 -10.54 3.95 4.31
C SER A 101 -11.57 4.58 5.23
N GLU A 102 -11.60 5.91 5.35
CA GLU A 102 -12.63 6.63 6.12
C GLU A 102 -14.03 6.46 5.55
N GLN A 103 -14.19 6.51 4.22
CA GLN A 103 -15.49 6.28 3.57
C GLN A 103 -16.00 4.86 3.85
N ILE A 104 -15.12 3.86 3.81
CA ILE A 104 -15.45 2.45 4.05
C ILE A 104 -15.82 2.21 5.52
N GLN A 105 -15.06 2.78 6.46
CA GLN A 105 -15.35 2.65 7.89
C GLN A 105 -16.69 3.30 8.28
N LYS A 106 -17.17 4.29 7.53
CA LYS A 106 -18.50 4.90 7.72
C LYS A 106 -19.64 4.05 7.18
N LEU A 107 -19.36 2.99 6.41
CA LEU A 107 -20.36 2.04 6.00
C LEU A 107 -20.70 1.13 7.19
N ASN A 108 -21.98 0.90 7.46
CA ASN A 108 -22.43 -0.07 8.47
C ASN A 108 -22.25 -1.52 7.97
N ILE A 109 -21.05 -1.88 7.56
CA ILE A 109 -20.66 -3.18 7.00
C ILE A 109 -19.51 -3.73 7.83
N ASP A 110 -19.37 -5.06 7.88
CA ASP A 110 -18.22 -5.71 8.52
C ASP A 110 -16.93 -5.41 7.75
N VAL A 111 -16.03 -4.65 8.38
CA VAL A 111 -14.74 -4.22 7.83
C VAL A 111 -13.62 -4.80 8.68
N GLU A 112 -12.88 -5.74 8.11
CA GLU A 112 -11.69 -6.32 8.73
C GLU A 112 -10.46 -5.49 8.33
N THR A 113 -9.73 -4.94 9.31
CA THR A 113 -8.46 -4.25 9.06
C THR A 113 -7.30 -5.13 9.49
N ILE A 114 -6.42 -5.45 8.54
CA ILE A 114 -5.23 -6.28 8.74
C ILE A 114 -4.00 -5.42 8.47
N SER A 115 -3.04 -5.44 9.40
CA SER A 115 -1.75 -4.77 9.22
C SER A 115 -0.62 -5.80 9.25
N GLN A 116 0.31 -5.68 8.31
CA GLN A 116 1.55 -6.45 8.33
C GLN A 116 2.37 -6.04 9.56
N ASN A 117 2.78 -7.03 10.34
CA ASN A 117 3.76 -6.85 11.40
C ASN A 117 5.16 -6.85 10.78
N TYR A 118 5.95 -5.82 11.09
CA TYR A 118 7.36 -5.70 10.72
C TYR A 118 8.22 -5.96 11.95
N ALA A 119 9.43 -6.48 11.73
CA ALA A 119 10.42 -6.62 12.79
C ALA A 119 10.79 -5.23 13.34
N SER A 120 10.90 -5.15 14.66
CA SER A 120 11.39 -3.96 15.35
C SER A 120 12.85 -4.14 15.69
N LEU A 121 13.62 -3.04 15.61
CA LEU A 121 15.02 -3.04 16.01
C LEU A 121 15.14 -3.29 17.52
N THR A 122 16.09 -4.14 17.91
CA THR A 122 16.40 -4.46 19.30
C THR A 122 17.75 -3.89 19.74
N LEU A 123 18.05 -3.95 21.04
CA LEU A 123 19.37 -3.56 21.56
C LEU A 123 20.46 -4.54 21.09
N GLU A 124 20.10 -5.80 20.87
CA GLU A 124 20.98 -6.84 20.34
C GLU A 124 21.41 -6.51 18.91
N ASP A 125 20.48 -6.07 18.06
CA ASP A 125 20.75 -5.62 16.68
C ASP A 125 21.74 -4.45 16.67
N LEU A 126 21.61 -3.49 17.60
CA LEU A 126 22.55 -2.38 17.72
C LEU A 126 23.95 -2.82 18.14
N LYS A 127 24.06 -3.83 19.01
CA LYS A 127 25.35 -4.41 19.39
C LYS A 127 25.99 -5.11 18.20
N GLU A 128 25.20 -5.83 17.42
CA GLU A 128 25.65 -6.49 16.19
C GLU A 128 26.17 -5.47 15.18
N ILE A 129 25.41 -4.41 14.92
CA ILE A 129 25.86 -3.28 14.09
C ILE A 129 27.18 -2.73 14.63
N ASN A 130 27.28 -2.43 15.92
CA ASN A 130 28.50 -1.85 16.48
C ASN A 130 29.75 -2.75 16.30
N TYR A 131 29.57 -4.07 16.38
CA TYR A 131 30.67 -5.04 16.30
C TYR A 131 31.10 -5.33 14.86
N ASN A 132 30.15 -5.47 13.94
CA ASN A 132 30.38 -5.97 12.57
C ASN A 132 30.39 -4.86 11.50
N TYR A 133 29.97 -3.63 11.80
CA TYR A 133 29.87 -2.58 10.78
C TYR A 133 31.20 -2.27 10.09
N ASP A 134 32.31 -2.23 10.83
CA ASP A 134 33.62 -1.85 10.26
C ASP A 134 34.21 -2.94 9.36
N SER A 135 33.76 -4.20 9.49
CA SER A 135 34.11 -5.28 8.55
C SER A 135 33.27 -5.26 7.29
N GLU A 136 32.02 -4.81 7.37
CA GLU A 136 31.10 -4.73 6.23
C GLU A 136 31.29 -3.42 5.42
N ILE A 137 31.57 -2.30 6.09
CA ILE A 137 31.73 -0.98 5.50
C ILE A 137 33.09 -0.38 5.89
N ILE A 138 34.08 -0.64 5.05
CA ILE A 138 35.48 -0.23 5.27
C ILE A 138 35.62 1.31 5.26
N GLY A 139 36.27 1.84 6.30
CA GLY A 139 36.71 3.24 6.35
C GLY A 139 35.63 4.27 6.69
N GLN A 140 34.44 3.83 7.14
CA GLN A 140 33.31 4.70 7.53
C GLN A 140 32.97 4.61 9.02
N GLU A 141 33.98 4.44 9.88
CA GLU A 141 33.79 4.23 11.34
C GLU A 141 32.99 5.36 12.02
N HIS A 142 33.17 6.61 11.60
CA HIS A 142 32.41 7.74 12.16
C HIS A 142 30.90 7.62 11.88
N VAL A 143 30.53 7.13 10.70
CA VAL A 143 29.13 6.92 10.29
C VAL A 143 28.47 5.86 11.18
N LYS A 144 29.21 4.83 11.60
CA LYS A 144 28.71 3.81 12.54
C LYS A 144 28.12 4.44 13.80
N TYR A 145 28.84 5.37 14.42
CA TYR A 145 28.39 6.01 15.66
C TYR A 145 27.15 6.88 15.45
N GLU A 146 27.08 7.62 14.34
CA GLU A 146 25.90 8.42 13.98
C GLU A 146 24.68 7.53 13.70
N LEU A 147 24.89 6.39 13.04
CA LEU A 147 23.84 5.40 12.79
C LEU A 147 23.32 4.82 14.11
N LEU A 148 24.20 4.36 15.01
CA LEU A 148 23.80 3.79 16.29
C LEU A 148 22.98 4.78 17.12
N GLN A 149 23.41 6.05 17.19
CA GLN A 149 22.67 7.11 17.87
C GLN A 149 21.30 7.35 17.24
N SER A 150 21.23 7.37 15.90
CA SER A 150 19.99 7.59 15.16
C SER A 150 19.01 6.42 15.29
N LEU A 151 19.51 5.19 15.36
CA LEU A 151 18.73 3.96 15.43
C LEU A 151 18.28 3.61 16.84
N TYR A 152 19.01 4.01 17.88
CA TYR A 152 18.67 3.73 19.28
C TYR A 152 17.20 4.00 19.66
N PRO A 153 16.59 5.13 19.27
CA PRO A 153 15.18 5.38 19.55
C PRO A 153 14.21 4.33 19.00
N LEU A 154 14.55 3.59 17.95
CA LEU A 154 13.71 2.53 17.38
C LEU A 154 13.60 1.30 18.28
N THR A 155 14.51 1.14 19.25
CA THR A 155 14.46 0.05 20.25
C THR A 155 13.46 0.31 21.38
N LEU A 156 12.94 1.54 21.46
CA LEU A 156 12.01 1.92 22.52
C LEU A 156 10.57 1.52 22.14
N PRO A 157 9.83 0.79 22.99
CA PRO A 157 8.46 0.37 22.70
C PRO A 157 7.48 1.53 22.48
N SER A 158 7.76 2.70 23.05
CA SER A 158 6.95 3.91 22.90
C SER A 158 7.19 4.68 21.61
N ARG A 159 8.14 4.25 20.77
CA ARG A 159 8.49 4.94 19.54
C ARG A 159 7.49 4.58 18.43
N GLU A 160 6.61 5.53 18.11
CA GLU A 160 5.64 5.37 17.01
C GLU A 160 6.13 5.91 15.66
N LYS A 161 7.06 6.88 15.67
CA LYS A 161 7.53 7.53 14.45
C LYS A 161 8.76 6.81 13.86
N PRO A 162 8.89 6.72 12.54
CA PRO A 162 10.10 6.16 11.93
C PRO A 162 11.31 7.07 12.19
N VAL A 163 12.51 6.51 12.03
CA VAL A 163 13.76 7.29 11.95
C VAL A 163 14.10 7.48 10.48
N ILE A 164 14.46 8.70 10.09
CA ILE A 164 14.85 9.05 8.73
C ILE A 164 16.37 9.29 8.72
N ILE A 165 17.10 8.53 7.91
CA ILE A 165 18.55 8.64 7.75
C ILE A 165 18.85 9.11 6.33
N LEU A 166 19.65 10.17 6.20
CA LEU A 166 20.17 10.64 4.92
C LEU A 166 21.66 10.30 4.80
N LEU A 167 21.98 9.27 4.03
CA LEU A 167 23.36 8.93 3.70
C LEU A 167 23.82 9.77 2.51
N TYR A 168 24.81 10.64 2.71
CA TYR A 168 25.34 11.52 1.67
C TYR A 168 26.85 11.29 1.45
N GLY A 169 27.33 11.56 0.24
CA GLY A 169 28.74 11.45 -0.13
C GLY A 169 28.97 10.83 -1.51
N SER A 170 30.24 10.77 -1.93
CA SER A 170 30.68 10.29 -3.24
C SER A 170 30.16 8.90 -3.61
N SER A 171 30.05 8.59 -4.90
CA SER A 171 29.67 7.25 -5.35
C SER A 171 30.68 6.19 -4.87
N GLY A 172 30.20 4.99 -4.56
CA GLY A 172 31.06 3.86 -4.18
C GLY A 172 31.55 3.82 -2.73
N ILE A 173 31.22 4.78 -1.87
CA ILE A 173 31.72 4.82 -0.47
C ILE A 173 30.93 3.95 0.54
N GLY A 174 30.01 3.10 0.08
CA GLY A 174 29.26 2.20 0.96
C GLY A 174 27.83 2.62 1.33
N LYS A 175 27.30 3.76 0.87
CA LYS A 175 25.92 4.22 1.21
C LYS A 175 24.82 3.16 1.03
N THR A 176 24.82 2.50 -0.12
CA THR A 176 23.81 1.46 -0.41
C THR A 176 24.10 0.18 0.37
N GLU A 177 25.37 -0.09 0.66
CA GLU A 177 25.77 -1.29 1.41
C GLU A 177 25.39 -1.17 2.88
N THR A 178 25.58 0.01 3.48
CA THR A 178 25.04 0.35 4.81
C THR A 178 23.54 0.04 4.91
N ALA A 179 22.73 0.46 3.93
CA ALA A 179 21.29 0.21 3.98
C ALA A 179 20.92 -1.28 3.85
N LYS A 180 21.67 -2.05 3.06
CA LYS A 180 21.47 -3.51 2.95
C LYS A 180 21.87 -4.23 4.23
N TYR A 181 23.04 -3.88 4.77
CA TYR A 181 23.55 -4.46 6.00
C TYR A 181 22.57 -4.23 7.18
N LEU A 182 22.03 -3.02 7.31
CA LEU A 182 21.00 -2.75 8.32
C LEU A 182 19.74 -3.61 8.12
N ALA A 183 19.29 -3.84 6.89
CA ALA A 183 18.14 -4.69 6.62
C ALA A 183 18.42 -6.16 6.95
N GLU A 184 19.64 -6.64 6.70
CA GLU A 184 20.09 -7.98 7.06
C GLU A 184 20.09 -8.19 8.57
N VAL A 185 20.68 -7.26 9.34
CA VAL A 185 20.70 -7.34 10.81
C VAL A 185 19.27 -7.35 11.38
N VAL A 186 18.38 -6.53 10.85
CA VAL A 186 16.95 -6.50 11.27
C VAL A 186 16.20 -7.76 10.84
N GLY A 187 16.72 -8.52 9.87
CA GLY A 187 16.05 -9.69 9.30
C GLY A 187 14.87 -9.35 8.40
N GLU A 188 14.85 -8.14 7.81
CA GLU A 188 13.76 -7.64 6.98
C GLU A 188 14.16 -7.46 5.52
N THR A 189 13.18 -7.50 4.62
CA THR A 189 13.45 -7.32 3.18
C THR A 189 13.62 -5.84 2.84
N LEU A 190 14.80 -5.44 2.34
CA LEU A 190 15.05 -4.07 1.90
C LEU A 190 14.22 -3.71 0.65
N PHE A 191 13.32 -2.74 0.78
CA PHE A 191 12.66 -2.12 -0.37
C PHE A 191 13.54 -1.01 -0.97
N ARG A 192 14.09 -1.25 -2.16
CA ARG A 192 14.90 -0.28 -2.91
C ARG A 192 14.08 0.37 -4.01
N LYS A 193 13.88 1.69 -3.94
CA LYS A 193 13.32 2.51 -5.02
C LYS A 193 14.39 3.44 -5.59
N GLN A 194 14.72 3.28 -6.87
CA GLN A 194 15.62 4.19 -7.55
C GLN A 194 14.83 5.43 -8.00
N PHE A 195 15.18 6.57 -7.43
CA PHE A 195 14.73 7.87 -7.93
C PHE A 195 15.69 8.28 -9.04
N SER A 196 15.35 7.96 -10.29
CA SER A 196 16.04 8.55 -11.43
C SER A 196 15.59 10.01 -11.55
N MET A 197 16.54 10.94 -11.47
CA MET A 197 16.33 12.30 -11.98
C MET A 197 16.40 12.20 -13.51
N PHE A 198 15.24 12.09 -14.16
CA PHE A 198 15.10 12.37 -15.59
C PHE A 198 14.58 13.80 -15.76
#